data_AF-A0A8C9K5L5-F1
#
_entry.id   AF-A0A8C9K5L5-F1
#
_cell.length_a   1.000
_cell.length_b   1.000
_cell.length_c   1.000
_cell.angle_alpha   90.00
_cell.angle_beta   90.00
_cell.angle_gamma   90.00
#
_symmetry.space_group_name_H-M   'P 1'
#
loop_
_entity.id
_entity.type
_entity.pdbx_description
1 polymer ?
#
loop_
_entity_poly.entity_id
_entity_poly.type
_entity_poly.pdbx_seq_one_letter_code
_entity_poly.pdbx_strand_id
1 'polypeptide(L)'
;MLTPRTALLLTLLLAGGSLSRRARRPPRPASPISTIQRRAHGAEATALHVAPQGAAMAVSTFRKLDGICWQVRQLYRDTGAAGHFLLQARGARGPVDVVVGETDYRARSLPPSDAALSAFEQRIQRVNLTEDQILFFPKYGFCEAADQFHVLDGEWAVLVGGEGRAPTPPSLAESRLCAPEVRR
;
A
#
# COMPACT_ATOMS: atom_id res chain seq x y z
N MET A 1 -16.94 23.13 63.07
CA MET A 1 -18.24 22.42 62.95
C MET A 1 -18.90 22.87 61.66
N LEU A 2 -18.67 22.15 60.55
CA LEU A 2 -19.31 22.47 59.26
C LEU A 2 -20.79 22.11 59.35
N THR A 3 -21.66 23.00 58.86
CA THR A 3 -23.11 22.75 58.83
C THR A 3 -23.44 21.68 57.79
N PRO A 4 -24.50 20.88 57.98
CA PRO A 4 -24.86 19.80 57.05
C PRO A 4 -25.08 20.29 55.60
N ARG A 5 -25.46 21.56 55.40
CA ARG A 5 -25.56 22.19 54.06
C ARG A 5 -24.20 22.43 53.40
N THR A 6 -23.17 22.79 54.16
CA THR A 6 -21.83 23.01 53.59
C THR A 6 -21.13 21.70 53.27
N ALA A 7 -21.37 20.65 54.06
CA ALA A 7 -20.92 19.30 53.73
C ALA A 7 -21.55 18.80 52.42
N LEU A 8 -22.86 19.00 52.21
CA LEU A 8 -23.58 18.55 51.01
C LEU A 8 -23.12 19.26 49.73
N LEU A 9 -22.83 20.57 49.81
CA LEU A 9 -22.32 21.35 48.68
C LEU A 9 -20.90 20.92 48.28
N LEU A 10 -20.05 20.57 49.25
CA LEU A 10 -18.69 20.12 48.99
C LEU A 10 -18.65 18.72 48.36
N THR A 11 -19.55 17.80 48.73
CA THR A 11 -19.67 16.48 48.07
C THR A 11 -20.20 16.59 46.63
N LEU A 12 -21.13 17.50 46.36
CA LEU A 12 -21.62 17.74 45.00
C LEU A 12 -20.55 18.35 44.09
N LEU A 13 -19.71 19.25 44.62
CA LEU A 13 -18.62 19.89 43.87
C LEU A 13 -17.46 18.91 43.57
N LEU A 14 -17.18 17.96 44.45
CA LEU A 14 -16.12 16.96 44.25
C LEU A 14 -16.52 15.80 43.32
N ALA A 15 -17.82 15.55 43.13
CA ALA A 15 -18.32 14.56 42.15
C ALA A 15 -18.47 15.11 40.72
N GLY A 16 -18.41 16.44 40.54
CA GLY A 16 -18.53 17.10 39.23
C GLY A 16 -17.23 17.24 38.43
N GLY A 17 -16.08 16.91 39.04
CA GLY A 17 -14.77 17.05 38.41
C GLY A 17 -14.38 15.82 37.58
N SER A 18 -14.19 16.03 36.28
CA SER A 18 -13.55 15.11 35.31
C SER A 18 -14.43 14.09 34.56
N LEU A 19 -15.59 14.51 34.07
CA LEU A 19 -15.96 14.05 32.71
C LEU A 19 -15.03 14.76 31.73
N SER A 20 -13.82 14.20 31.61
CA SER A 20 -12.86 14.51 30.56
C SER A 20 -13.56 14.16 29.24
N ARG A 21 -14.33 15.10 28.68
CA ARG A 21 -14.69 15.10 27.27
C ARG A 21 -13.35 15.15 26.56
N ARG A 22 -12.78 13.98 26.23
CA ARG A 22 -11.93 13.86 25.05
C ARG A 22 -12.77 14.51 23.97
N ALA A 23 -12.40 15.73 23.58
CA ALA A 23 -12.94 16.35 22.40
C ALA A 23 -12.73 15.31 21.30
N ARG A 24 -13.80 14.58 20.95
CA ARG A 24 -13.78 13.70 19.80
C ARG A 24 -13.46 14.66 18.67
N ARG A 25 -12.23 14.52 18.15
CA ARG A 25 -11.77 15.30 17.00
C ARG A 25 -12.91 15.22 15.99
N PRO A 26 -13.45 16.35 15.51
CA PRO A 26 -14.53 16.31 14.55
C PRO A 26 -14.09 15.38 13.41
N PRO A 27 -14.97 14.47 12.94
CA PRO A 27 -14.64 13.62 11.81
C PRO A 27 -14.16 14.54 10.69
N ARG A 28 -12.96 14.26 10.17
CA ARG A 28 -12.44 15.04 9.05
C ARG A 28 -13.44 14.90 7.90
N PRO A 29 -13.68 15.98 7.14
CA PRO A 29 -14.52 15.87 5.95
C PRO A 29 -13.97 14.74 5.07
N ALA A 30 -14.88 13.92 4.54
CA ALA A 30 -14.51 12.81 3.68
C ALA A 30 -13.72 13.35 2.49
N SER A 31 -12.67 12.63 2.11
CA SER A 31 -11.80 13.05 1.02
C SER A 31 -12.61 13.15 -0.28
N PRO A 32 -12.36 14.12 -1.19
CA PRO A 32 -13.07 14.22 -2.47
C PRO A 32 -13.11 12.89 -3.24
N ILE A 33 -12.02 12.12 -3.19
CA ILE A 33 -11.90 10.77 -3.78
C ILE A 33 -12.92 9.77 -3.22
N SER A 34 -13.33 9.89 -1.95
CA SER A 34 -14.36 9.01 -1.39
C SER A 34 -15.73 9.15 -2.08
N THR A 35 -15.98 10.28 -2.74
CA THR A 35 -17.22 10.60 -3.46
C THR A 35 -17.14 10.31 -4.96
N ILE A 36 -15.93 10.10 -5.50
CA ILE A 36 -15.76 9.73 -6.91
C ILE A 36 -16.39 8.35 -7.11
N GLN A 37 -17.49 8.34 -7.86
CA GLN A 37 -18.25 7.16 -8.17
C GLN A 37 -17.35 6.11 -8.85
N ARG A 38 -17.49 4.85 -8.43
CA ARG A 38 -16.86 3.66 -9.04
C ARG A 38 -17.31 3.53 -10.51
N ARG A 39 -16.73 4.33 -11.41
CA ARG A 39 -17.03 4.33 -12.85
C ARG A 39 -16.19 3.32 -13.64
N ALA A 40 -15.28 2.60 -12.98
CA ALA A 40 -14.39 1.66 -13.64
C ALA A 40 -15.13 0.33 -13.95
N HIS A 41 -16.01 0.35 -14.96
CA HIS A 41 -16.71 -0.83 -15.46
C HIS A 41 -15.80 -1.86 -16.16
N GLY A 42 -14.47 -1.68 -16.11
CA GLY A 42 -13.48 -2.59 -16.68
C GLY A 42 -12.18 -2.71 -15.88
N ALA A 43 -12.10 -2.17 -14.65
CA ALA A 43 -10.95 -2.41 -13.79
C ALA A 43 -11.16 -3.70 -12.98
N GLU A 44 -10.12 -4.53 -12.90
CA GLU A 44 -10.14 -5.80 -12.19
C GLU A 44 -9.30 -5.69 -10.92
N ALA A 45 -9.71 -6.35 -9.84
CA ALA A 45 -8.94 -6.37 -8.61
C ALA A 45 -7.53 -6.89 -8.89
N THR A 46 -6.52 -6.12 -8.47
CA THR A 46 -5.12 -6.37 -8.78
C THR A 46 -4.32 -6.39 -7.49
N ALA A 47 -3.49 -7.41 -7.31
CA ALA A 47 -2.57 -7.54 -6.19
C ALA A 47 -1.13 -7.50 -6.71
N LEU A 48 -0.21 -6.88 -5.95
CA LEU A 48 1.22 -6.89 -6.25
C LEU A 48 1.96 -7.59 -5.12
N HIS A 49 2.81 -8.55 -5.47
CA HIS A 49 3.82 -9.13 -4.59
C HIS A 49 5.17 -8.63 -5.03
N VAL A 50 5.90 -8.02 -4.10
CA VAL A 50 7.22 -7.43 -4.35
C VAL A 50 8.24 -8.16 -3.51
N ALA A 51 9.32 -8.62 -4.14
CA ALA A 51 10.45 -9.26 -3.48
C ALA A 51 11.75 -8.56 -3.90
N PRO A 52 12.67 -8.28 -2.96
CA PRO A 52 13.98 -7.74 -3.31
C PRO A 52 14.77 -8.78 -4.13
N GLN A 53 15.46 -8.33 -5.18
CA GLN A 53 16.37 -9.14 -6.00
C GLN A 53 17.68 -8.36 -6.19
N GLY A 54 18.56 -8.41 -5.18
CA GLY A 54 19.73 -7.53 -5.12
C GLY A 54 19.31 -6.06 -5.00
N ALA A 55 19.83 -5.20 -5.86
CA ALA A 55 19.41 -3.80 -5.97
C ALA A 55 18.10 -3.62 -6.78
N ALA A 56 17.66 -4.65 -7.51
CA ALA A 56 16.42 -4.64 -8.27
C ALA A 56 15.23 -5.15 -7.43
N MET A 57 14.01 -5.00 -7.94
CA MET A 57 12.80 -5.60 -7.34
C MET A 57 12.14 -6.57 -8.33
N ALA A 58 11.94 -7.81 -7.88
CA ALA A 58 11.07 -8.75 -8.57
C ALA A 58 9.61 -8.44 -8.19
N VAL A 59 8.77 -8.15 -9.18
CA VAL A 59 7.38 -7.76 -8.99
C VAL A 59 6.48 -8.78 -9.68
N SER A 60 5.59 -9.41 -8.93
CA SER A 60 4.52 -10.26 -9.46
C SER A 60 3.18 -9.54 -9.32
N THR A 61 2.54 -9.25 -10.44
CA THR A 61 1.21 -8.63 -10.49
C THR A 61 0.17 -9.71 -10.78
N PHE A 62 -0.79 -9.87 -9.87
CA PHE A 62 -1.90 -10.81 -10.02
C PHE A 62 -3.16 -10.06 -10.38
N ARG A 63 -3.81 -10.47 -11.46
CA ARG A 63 -5.08 -9.88 -11.93
C ARG A 63 -6.03 -10.96 -12.38
N LYS A 64 -7.32 -10.71 -12.20
CA LYS A 64 -8.38 -11.64 -12.61
C LYS A 64 -8.97 -11.24 -13.95
N LEU A 65 -8.59 -11.90 -15.04
CA LEU A 65 -9.12 -11.67 -16.39
C LEU A 65 -10.11 -12.78 -16.75
N ASP A 66 -11.35 -12.42 -17.11
CA ASP A 66 -12.41 -13.36 -17.52
C ASP A 66 -12.66 -14.53 -16.54
N GLY A 67 -12.50 -14.27 -15.25
CA GLY A 67 -12.67 -15.30 -14.22
C GLY A 67 -11.39 -16.04 -13.83
N ILE A 68 -10.31 -15.88 -14.61
CA ILE A 68 -9.06 -16.61 -14.46
C ILE A 68 -7.99 -15.71 -13.83
N CYS A 69 -7.22 -16.25 -12.89
CA CYS A 69 -6.11 -15.53 -12.26
C CYS A 69 -4.85 -15.62 -13.13
N TRP A 70 -4.34 -14.46 -13.52
CA TRP A 70 -3.10 -14.32 -14.26
C TRP A 70 -2.01 -13.72 -13.37
N GLN A 71 -0.78 -14.21 -13.49
CA GLN A 71 0.41 -13.64 -12.87
C GLN A 71 1.32 -13.03 -13.94
N VAL A 72 1.66 -11.75 -13.79
CA VAL A 72 2.66 -11.08 -14.62
C VAL A 72 3.92 -10.91 -13.79
N ARG A 73 5.02 -11.51 -14.22
CA ARG A 73 6.33 -11.46 -13.55
C ARG A 73 7.21 -10.42 -14.22
N GLN A 74 7.67 -9.45 -13.46
CA GLN A 74 8.45 -8.31 -13.93
C GLN A 74 9.69 -8.09 -13.07
N LEU A 75 10.73 -7.54 -13.67
CA LEU A 75 11.93 -7.11 -12.98
C LEU A 75 12.07 -5.60 -13.10
N TYR A 76 12.02 -4.92 -11.96
CA TYR A 76 12.22 -3.48 -11.84
C TYR A 76 13.70 -3.27 -11.58
N ARG A 77 14.45 -2.93 -12.63
CA ARG A 77 15.91 -2.84 -12.59
C ARG A 77 16.33 -1.59 -11.85
N ASP A 78 17.43 -1.70 -11.10
CA ASP A 78 18.07 -0.54 -10.45
C ASP A 78 18.59 0.45 -11.49
N THR A 79 18.45 1.74 -11.20
CA THR A 79 19.03 2.84 -11.98
C THR A 79 20.19 3.52 -11.25
N GLY A 80 20.52 3.07 -10.04
CA GLY A 80 21.54 3.64 -9.16
C GLY A 80 21.02 4.77 -8.27
N ALA A 81 19.80 5.25 -8.50
CA ALA A 81 19.14 6.24 -7.65
C ALA A 81 18.12 5.54 -6.73
N ALA A 82 18.23 5.77 -5.42
CA ALA A 82 17.37 5.12 -4.43
C ALA A 82 15.88 5.38 -4.72
N GLY A 83 15.10 4.31 -4.85
CA GLY A 83 13.66 4.39 -5.14
C GLY A 83 13.30 4.60 -6.61
N HIS A 84 14.29 4.69 -7.51
CA HIS A 84 14.10 4.77 -8.96
C HIS A 84 14.41 3.43 -9.61
N PHE A 85 13.52 2.99 -10.49
CA PHE A 85 13.63 1.72 -11.18
C PHE A 85 13.25 1.85 -12.65
N LEU A 86 13.82 0.98 -13.49
CA LEU A 86 13.50 0.89 -14.90
C LEU A 86 12.82 -0.45 -15.18
N LEU A 87 11.61 -0.40 -15.74
CA LEU A 87 10.86 -1.57 -16.17
C LEU A 87 10.92 -1.71 -17.70
N GLN A 88 11.43 -2.85 -18.16
CA GLN A 88 11.33 -3.28 -19.55
C GLN A 88 10.15 -4.25 -19.67
N ALA A 89 8.98 -3.74 -20.04
CA ALA A 89 7.79 -4.57 -20.21
C ALA A 89 7.62 -5.01 -21.66
N ARG A 90 7.49 -6.32 -21.90
CA ARG A 90 7.04 -6.84 -23.19
C ARG A 90 5.66 -6.26 -23.53
N GLY A 91 5.55 -5.62 -24.69
CA GLY A 91 4.31 -4.99 -25.16
C GLY A 91 4.11 -3.52 -24.76
N ALA A 92 5.00 -2.94 -23.94
CA ALA A 92 5.01 -1.49 -23.73
C ALA A 92 5.68 -0.77 -24.92
N ARG A 93 5.30 0.49 -25.19
CA ARG A 93 5.87 1.33 -26.27
C ARG A 93 7.33 1.78 -26.01
N GLY A 94 8.00 1.19 -25.02
CA GLY A 94 9.34 1.56 -24.58
C GLY A 94 9.57 1.24 -23.10
N PRO A 95 10.76 1.56 -22.59
CA PRO A 95 11.07 1.45 -21.17
C PRO A 95 10.14 2.36 -20.33
N VAL A 96 9.83 1.91 -19.11
CA VAL A 96 8.98 2.64 -18.16
C VAL A 96 9.79 2.97 -16.92
N ASP A 97 9.94 4.26 -16.62
CA ASP A 97 10.51 4.74 -15.36
C ASP A 97 9.49 4.61 -14.23
N VAL A 98 9.89 3.96 -13.13
CA VAL A 98 9.07 3.75 -11.95
C VAL A 98 9.77 4.35 -10.74
N VAL A 99 9.05 5.18 -9.98
CA VAL A 99 9.58 5.81 -8.76
C VAL A 99 8.66 5.54 -7.57
N VAL A 100 9.24 5.02 -6.48
CA VAL A 100 8.54 4.88 -5.21
C VAL A 100 8.56 6.23 -4.50
N GLY A 101 7.51 7.03 -4.69
CA GLY A 101 7.45 8.39 -4.15
C GLY A 101 7.24 8.46 -2.64
N GLU A 102 6.17 7.85 -2.12
CA GLU A 102 5.81 7.88 -0.71
C GLU A 102 5.39 6.47 -0.24
N THR A 103 5.93 6.01 0.88
CA THR A 103 5.61 4.71 1.47
C THR A 103 5.96 4.69 2.96
N ASP A 104 5.14 3.99 3.75
CA ASP A 104 5.40 3.68 5.17
C ASP A 104 5.86 2.24 5.37
N TYR A 105 6.04 1.49 4.27
CA TYR A 105 6.45 0.08 4.20
C TYR A 105 5.54 -0.91 4.95
N ARG A 106 4.33 -0.51 5.35
CA ARG A 106 3.40 -1.40 6.06
C ARG A 106 2.58 -2.23 5.08
N ALA A 107 2.18 -3.43 5.50
CA ALA A 107 1.25 -4.27 4.76
C ALA A 107 -0.07 -3.50 4.56
N ARG A 108 -0.47 -3.33 3.29
CA ARG A 108 -1.64 -2.51 2.93
C ARG A 108 -2.92 -3.32 3.14
N SER A 109 -3.75 -2.90 4.08
CA SER A 109 -5.12 -3.41 4.27
C SER A 109 -6.15 -2.48 3.65
N LEU A 110 -7.29 -3.04 3.25
CA LEU A 110 -8.47 -2.24 2.89
C LEU A 110 -9.37 -2.02 4.11
N PRO A 111 -10.01 -0.85 4.26
CA PRO A 111 -9.85 0.34 3.42
C PRO A 111 -8.52 1.10 3.68
N PRO A 112 -8.01 1.88 2.71
CA PRO A 112 -6.88 2.78 2.94
C PRO A 112 -7.18 3.81 4.04
N SER A 113 -6.15 4.25 4.76
CA SER A 113 -6.29 5.31 5.78
C SER A 113 -6.55 6.68 5.15
N ASP A 114 -7.22 7.57 5.88
CA ASP A 114 -7.44 8.96 5.45
C ASP A 114 -6.13 9.68 5.11
N ALA A 115 -5.05 9.39 5.85
CA ALA A 115 -3.74 9.98 5.58
C ALA A 115 -3.19 9.54 4.22
N ALA A 116 -3.34 8.27 3.87
CA ALA A 116 -2.91 7.76 2.56
C ALA A 116 -3.77 8.32 1.42
N LEU A 117 -5.08 8.46 1.62
CA LEU A 117 -5.98 9.08 0.64
C LEU A 117 -5.65 10.55 0.42
N SER A 118 -5.47 11.34 1.48
CA SER A 118 -5.11 12.76 1.36
C SER A 118 -3.73 12.97 0.71
N ALA A 119 -2.73 12.14 1.01
CA ALA A 119 -1.42 12.21 0.38
C ALA A 119 -1.52 11.94 -1.14
N PHE A 120 -2.33 10.95 -1.53
CA PHE A 120 -2.60 10.66 -2.94
C PHE A 120 -3.30 11.83 -3.65
N GLU A 121 -4.36 12.39 -3.07
CA GLU A 121 -5.07 13.57 -3.61
C GLU A 121 -4.12 14.76 -3.83
N GLN A 122 -3.32 15.06 -2.81
CA GLN A 122 -2.37 16.17 -2.90
C GLN A 122 -1.33 15.93 -4.00
N ARG A 123 -0.91 14.68 -4.23
CA ARG A 123 0.03 14.35 -5.30
C ARG A 123 -0.59 14.51 -6.68
N ILE A 124 -1.82 14.02 -6.87
CA ILE A 124 -2.57 14.13 -8.13
C ILE A 124 -2.76 15.60 -8.52
N GLN A 125 -3.10 16.46 -7.55
CA GLN A 125 -3.21 17.91 -7.78
C GLN A 125 -1.88 18.54 -8.23
N ARG A 126 -0.74 18.14 -7.64
CA ARG A 126 0.59 18.67 -8.02
C ARG A 126 1.03 18.29 -9.42
N VAL A 127 0.54 17.18 -9.96
CA VAL A 127 0.85 16.74 -11.33
C VAL A 127 -0.23 17.16 -12.34
N ASN A 128 -1.12 18.08 -11.95
CA ASN A 128 -2.20 18.61 -12.79
C ASN A 128 -3.10 17.52 -13.38
N LEU A 129 -3.31 16.44 -12.61
CA LEU A 129 -4.30 15.42 -12.93
C LEU A 129 -5.61 15.74 -12.23
N THR A 130 -6.72 15.45 -12.90
CA THR A 130 -8.08 15.75 -12.42
C THR A 130 -8.77 14.49 -11.88
N GLU A 131 -9.85 14.68 -11.13
CA GLU A 131 -10.59 13.57 -10.49
C GLU A 131 -11.18 12.57 -11.49
N ASP A 132 -11.56 13.02 -12.69
CA ASP A 132 -12.05 12.17 -13.78
C ASP A 132 -10.98 11.27 -14.41
N GLN A 133 -9.69 11.56 -14.15
CA GLN A 133 -8.55 10.75 -14.57
C GLN A 133 -8.17 9.68 -13.53
N ILE A 134 -8.89 9.62 -12.39
CA ILE A 134 -8.67 8.65 -11.33
C ILE A 134 -9.58 7.44 -11.54
N LEU A 135 -8.96 6.27 -11.73
CA LEU A 135 -9.66 5.00 -11.84
C LEU A 135 -9.51 4.16 -10.56
N PHE A 136 -10.63 3.76 -9.97
CA PHE A 136 -10.64 2.88 -8.81
C PHE A 136 -10.66 1.42 -9.23
N PHE A 137 -9.70 0.67 -8.69
CA PHE A 137 -9.69 -0.78 -8.79
C PHE A 137 -10.71 -1.36 -7.78
N PRO A 138 -11.37 -2.48 -8.10
CA PRO A 138 -12.29 -3.15 -7.18
C PRO A 138 -11.62 -3.52 -5.85
N LYS A 139 -12.41 -3.50 -4.77
CA LYS A 139 -11.99 -3.83 -3.41
C LYS A 139 -12.12 -5.32 -3.05
N TYR A 140 -12.54 -6.14 -4.00
CA TYR A 140 -12.81 -7.58 -3.83
C TYR A 140 -12.51 -8.33 -5.11
N GLY A 141 -12.31 -9.65 -5.01
CA GLY A 141 -11.99 -10.50 -6.16
C GLY A 141 -10.50 -10.55 -6.51
N PHE A 142 -9.62 -10.31 -5.55
CA PHE A 142 -8.17 -10.44 -5.71
C PHE A 142 -7.76 -11.89 -5.98
N CYS A 143 -6.64 -12.04 -6.70
CA CYS A 143 -5.94 -13.30 -6.89
C CYS A 143 -4.65 -13.30 -6.06
N GLU A 144 -4.34 -14.41 -5.40
CA GLU A 144 -3.07 -14.61 -4.68
C GLU A 144 -2.12 -15.59 -5.39
N ALA A 145 -2.65 -16.35 -6.36
CA ALA A 145 -1.90 -17.33 -7.13
C ALA A 145 -2.47 -17.45 -8.55
N ALA A 146 -1.64 -17.92 -9.47
CA ALA A 146 -2.00 -18.35 -10.82
C ALA A 146 -1.40 -19.73 -11.07
N ASP A 147 -2.03 -20.54 -11.91
CA ASP A 147 -1.43 -21.78 -12.38
C ASP A 147 -0.35 -21.50 -13.46
N GLN A 148 0.43 -22.53 -13.79
CA GLN A 148 1.56 -22.44 -14.71
C GLN A 148 1.20 -21.97 -16.13
N PHE A 149 -0.05 -22.10 -16.56
CA PHE A 149 -0.48 -21.70 -17.91
C PHE A 149 -0.94 -20.24 -17.98
N HIS A 150 -1.13 -19.61 -16.82
CA HIS A 150 -1.56 -18.23 -16.68
C HIS A 150 -0.47 -17.34 -16.08
N VAL A 151 0.79 -17.63 -16.43
CA VAL A 151 1.96 -16.82 -16.07
C VAL A 151 2.53 -16.14 -17.31
N LEU A 152 2.71 -14.83 -17.23
CA LEU A 152 3.35 -14.00 -18.25
C LEU A 152 4.70 -13.50 -17.72
N ASP A 153 5.79 -14.00 -18.28
CA ASP A 153 7.15 -13.56 -17.93
C ASP A 153 7.57 -12.36 -18.79
N GLY A 154 7.75 -11.21 -18.14
CA GLY A 154 8.12 -9.94 -18.76
C GLY A 154 9.59 -9.87 -19.20
N GLU A 155 10.51 -10.44 -18.41
CA GLU A 155 11.91 -10.68 -18.78
C GLU A 155 12.57 -11.49 -17.66
N TRP A 156 13.26 -12.58 -18.00
CA TRP A 156 13.95 -13.44 -17.04
C TRP A 156 15.25 -12.80 -16.55
N ALA A 157 15.41 -12.68 -15.24
CA ALA A 157 16.73 -12.69 -14.61
C ALA A 157 16.81 -13.89 -13.66
N VAL A 158 17.00 -15.07 -14.24
CA VAL A 158 17.73 -16.14 -13.54
C VAL A 158 19.20 -15.90 -13.86
N LEU A 159 19.85 -15.12 -13.01
CA LEU A 159 21.27 -15.32 -12.75
C LEU A 159 21.39 -16.01 -11.39
N VAL A 160 20.98 -17.27 -11.35
CA VAL A 160 21.49 -18.21 -10.35
C VAL A 160 21.84 -19.48 -11.10
N GLY A 161 23.10 -19.56 -11.54
CA GLY A 161 23.72 -20.82 -11.88
C GLY A 161 23.95 -21.62 -10.61
N GLY A 162 23.64 -22.91 -10.65
CA GLY A 162 23.91 -23.86 -9.57
C GLY A 162 22.79 -24.88 -9.44
N GLU A 163 23.01 -26.06 -10.02
CA GLU A 163 22.28 -27.29 -9.71
C GLU A 163 22.04 -27.44 -8.19
N GLY A 164 20.80 -27.76 -7.80
CA GLY A 164 20.50 -28.20 -6.44
C GLY A 164 19.12 -27.80 -5.95
N ARG A 165 18.20 -28.78 -5.96
CA ARG A 165 17.02 -28.93 -5.08
C ARG A 165 16.29 -27.65 -4.63
N ALA A 166 15.07 -27.47 -5.11
CA ALA A 166 14.14 -26.45 -4.63
C ALA A 166 14.03 -26.43 -3.09
N PRO A 167 14.24 -25.28 -2.42
CA PRO A 167 13.87 -25.13 -1.04
C PRO A 167 12.38 -24.78 -0.95
N THR A 168 11.66 -25.54 -0.11
CA THR A 168 10.35 -25.17 0.42
C THR A 168 10.37 -23.74 0.97
N PRO A 169 9.32 -22.92 0.77
CA PRO A 169 9.30 -21.56 1.30
C PRO A 169 9.38 -21.60 2.84
N PRO A 170 10.26 -20.80 3.48
CA PRO A 170 10.24 -20.68 4.92
C PRO A 170 8.91 -20.03 5.33
N SER A 171 8.19 -20.72 6.20
CA SER A 171 7.11 -20.15 6.99
C SER A 171 7.60 -18.90 7.71
N LEU A 172 6.85 -17.79 7.57
CA LEU A 172 6.77 -16.64 8.47
C LEU A 172 7.72 -16.67 9.69
N ALA A 173 8.99 -16.32 9.49
CA ALA A 173 9.90 -15.83 10.53
C ALA A 173 11.22 -15.43 9.88
N GLU A 174 11.45 -14.14 9.71
CA GLU A 174 12.59 -13.42 10.31
C GLU A 174 12.73 -12.04 9.66
N SER A 175 12.31 -11.05 10.43
CA SER A 175 12.69 -9.66 10.30
C SER A 175 14.21 -9.52 10.45
N ARG A 176 14.91 -9.01 9.42
CA ARG A 176 16.20 -8.34 9.62
C ARG A 176 16.32 -7.08 8.75
N LEU A 177 16.02 -5.97 9.41
CA LEU A 177 16.59 -4.61 9.32
C LEU A 177 17.43 -4.27 8.08
N CYS A 178 16.94 -3.33 7.28
CA CYS A 178 17.83 -2.39 6.57
C CYS A 178 18.22 -1.28 7.55
N ALA A 179 19.49 -1.25 7.96
CA ALA A 179 20.07 -0.12 8.70
C ALA A 179 20.45 1.01 7.71
N PRO A 180 20.22 2.29 8.04
CA PRO A 180 20.81 3.39 7.29
C PRO A 180 22.28 3.60 7.70
N GLU A 181 23.20 3.54 6.75
CA GLU A 181 24.57 4.05 6.90
C GLU A 181 24.53 5.56 7.09
N VAL A 182 24.84 6.02 8.30
CA VAL A 182 25.20 7.41 8.58
C VAL A 182 26.68 7.57 8.24
N ARG A 183 26.99 8.20 7.10
CA ARG A 183 28.34 8.72 6.85
C ARG A 183 28.62 9.87 7.83
N ARG A 184 29.72 9.75 8.58
CA ARG A 184 30.39 10.86 9.24
C ARG A 184 31.21 11.66 8.23
#